data_AF-A0A2A9F2M5-F1
#
_entry.id   AF-A0A2A9F2M5-F1
#
_cell.length_a   1.000
_cell.length_b   1.000
_cell.length_c   1.000
_cell.angle_alpha   90.00
_cell.angle_beta   90.00
_cell.angle_gamma   90.00
#
_symmetry.space_group_name_H-M   'P 1'
#
loop_
_entity.id
_entity.type
_entity.pdbx_description
1 polymer ?
#
loop_
_entity_poly.entity_id
_entity_poly.type
_entity_poly.pdbx_seq_one_letter_code
_entity_poly.pdbx_strand_id
1 'polypeptide(L)'
;MATTAVLTKIIQQWQTGDKQAESELYQFAYLQLRKIAQQERDRNAKKYGMDNKVLADSVNSTTALIHDAYLKMSHCDMRDIETKRDFFLMAAKVMRQILIDNARSHQAQKRQHITVMNDEEDRFEQLLIMDKVLDSFSNRYPRQSSALKLKYLMGMKNQEICELLECSASLIEKDLKFSRSWLHLRMAHT
;
A
#
# COMPACT_ATOMS: atom_id res chain seq x y z
N MET A 1 21.05 -0.72 -5.10
CA MET A 1 20.00 0.25 -4.71
C MET A 1 20.01 1.35 -5.75
N ALA A 2 18.91 1.56 -6.48
CA ALA A 2 18.84 2.65 -7.45
C ALA A 2 18.86 3.99 -6.68
N THR A 3 19.83 4.84 -7.00
CA THR A 3 19.99 6.17 -6.40
C THR A 3 18.78 7.05 -6.73
N THR A 4 18.45 8.00 -5.85
CA THR A 4 17.30 8.92 -5.95
C THR A 4 17.24 9.64 -7.31
N ALA A 5 18.39 10.01 -7.89
CA ALA A 5 18.49 10.65 -9.20
C ALA A 5 18.14 9.72 -10.38
N VAL A 6 18.40 8.41 -10.25
CA VAL A 6 18.09 7.42 -11.29
C VAL A 6 16.58 7.26 -11.42
N LEU A 7 15.85 7.20 -10.29
CA LEU A 7 14.41 7.00 -10.30
C LEU A 7 13.64 8.21 -10.85
N THR A 8 14.05 9.44 -10.51
CA THR A 8 13.45 10.66 -11.09
C THR A 8 13.63 10.71 -12.60
N LYS A 9 14.80 10.31 -13.11
CA LYS A 9 15.06 10.23 -14.55
C LYS A 9 14.17 9.20 -15.24
N ILE A 10 14.00 8.02 -14.65
CA ILE A 10 13.11 6.98 -15.16
C ILE A 10 11.65 7.49 -15.18
N ILE A 11 11.19 8.21 -14.15
CA ILE A 11 9.85 8.81 -14.12
C ILE A 11 9.65 9.81 -15.27
N GLN A 12 10.62 10.70 -15.51
CA GLN A 12 10.55 11.65 -16.62
C GLN A 12 10.54 10.94 -17.99
N GLN A 13 11.35 9.90 -18.16
CA GLN A 13 11.36 9.11 -19.41
C GLN A 13 10.02 8.40 -19.62
N TRP A 14 9.44 7.84 -18.55
CA TRP A 14 8.11 7.23 -18.61
C TRP A 14 7.02 8.22 -19.01
N GLN A 15 7.04 9.45 -18.48
CA GLN A 15 6.10 10.52 -18.89
C GLN A 15 6.18 10.88 -20.37
N THR A 16 7.35 10.69 -21.01
CA THR A 16 7.53 10.87 -22.46
C THR A 16 7.11 9.67 -23.31
N GLY A 17 6.54 8.62 -22.68
CA GLY A 17 6.08 7.40 -23.36
C GLY A 17 7.15 6.33 -23.55
N ASP A 18 8.28 6.42 -22.83
CA ASP A 18 9.35 5.41 -22.90
C ASP A 18 8.90 4.10 -22.21
N LYS A 19 8.69 3.06 -23.02
CA LYS A 19 8.28 1.73 -22.57
C LYS A 19 9.33 1.02 -21.71
N GLN A 20 10.62 1.36 -21.88
CA GLN A 20 11.68 0.78 -21.06
C GLN A 20 11.65 1.38 -19.66
N ALA A 21 11.45 2.69 -19.56
CA ALA A 21 11.25 3.36 -18.29
C ALA A 21 9.98 2.89 -17.55
N GLU A 22 8.90 2.64 -18.29
CA GLU A 22 7.69 1.99 -17.78
C GLU A 22 8.00 0.62 -17.17
N SER A 23 8.75 -0.22 -17.89
CA SER A 23 9.12 -1.56 -17.45
C SER A 23 9.99 -1.53 -16.18
N GLU A 24 10.93 -0.58 -16.09
CA GLU A 24 11.77 -0.40 -14.90
C GLU A 24 10.96 0.04 -13.66
N LEU A 25 10.00 0.96 -13.84
CA LEU A 25 9.07 1.36 -12.77
C LEU A 25 8.17 0.22 -12.36
N TYR A 26 7.67 -0.55 -13.32
CA TYR A 26 6.87 -1.75 -13.05
C TYR A 26 7.66 -2.77 -12.24
N GLN A 27 8.89 -3.07 -12.65
CA GLN A 27 9.76 -4.01 -11.94
C GLN A 27 10.07 -3.52 -10.52
N PHE A 28 10.29 -2.21 -10.34
CA PHE A 28 10.46 -1.62 -9.02
C PHE A 28 9.21 -1.80 -8.14
N ALA A 29 8.03 -1.44 -8.66
CA ALA A 29 6.76 -1.60 -7.95
C ALA A 29 6.47 -3.07 -7.60
N TYR A 30 6.69 -3.99 -8.55
CA TYR A 30 6.57 -5.44 -8.38
C TYR A 30 7.41 -5.94 -7.20
N LEU A 31 8.68 -5.55 -7.13
CA LEU A 31 9.59 -5.98 -6.07
C LEU A 31 9.15 -5.45 -4.69
N GLN A 32 8.64 -4.22 -4.60
CA GLN A 32 8.13 -3.67 -3.35
C GLN A 32 6.86 -4.38 -2.89
N LEU A 33 5.89 -4.56 -3.79
CA LEU A 33 4.64 -5.27 -3.54
C LEU A 33 4.90 -6.71 -3.06
N ARG A 34 5.79 -7.43 -3.76
CA ARG A 34 6.18 -8.78 -3.38
C ARG A 34 6.82 -8.82 -2.00
N LYS A 35 7.65 -7.83 -1.66
CA LYS A 35 8.28 -7.73 -0.33
C LYS A 35 7.24 -7.50 0.78
N ILE A 36 6.27 -6.61 0.56
CA ILE A 36 5.20 -6.32 1.53
C ILE A 36 4.31 -7.56 1.72
N ALA A 37 3.91 -8.19 0.61
CA ALA A 37 3.15 -9.43 0.65
C ALA A 37 3.91 -10.52 1.42
N GLN A 38 5.22 -10.66 1.18
CA GLN A 38 6.05 -11.61 1.92
C GLN A 38 6.11 -11.29 3.43
N GLN A 39 6.25 -10.02 3.80
CA GLN A 39 6.26 -9.62 5.21
C GLN A 39 4.92 -9.89 5.90
N GLU A 40 3.81 -9.67 5.22
CA GLU A 40 2.48 -10.04 5.72
C GLU A 40 2.33 -11.56 5.88
N ARG A 41 2.82 -12.35 4.92
CA ARG A 41 2.85 -13.82 5.04
C ARG A 41 3.64 -14.25 6.25
N ASP A 42 4.86 -13.72 6.43
CA ASP A 42 5.72 -14.08 7.55
C ASP A 42 5.06 -13.71 8.89
N ARG A 43 4.37 -12.56 8.96
CA ARG A 43 3.58 -12.17 10.14
C ARG A 43 2.42 -13.13 10.41
N ASN A 44 1.66 -13.48 9.37
CA ASN A 44 0.51 -14.38 9.51
C ASN A 44 0.94 -15.81 9.84
N ALA A 45 2.01 -16.31 9.23
CA ALA A 45 2.54 -17.64 9.51
C ALA A 45 3.04 -17.75 10.96
N LYS A 46 3.64 -16.68 11.51
CA LYS A 46 4.02 -16.61 12.93
C LYS A 46 2.81 -16.58 13.87
N LYS A 47 1.69 -15.98 13.44
CA LYS A 47 0.49 -15.78 14.27
C LYS A 47 -0.48 -16.97 14.21
N TYR A 48 -0.56 -17.66 13.07
CA TYR A 48 -1.58 -18.67 12.78
C TYR A 48 -1.02 -20.01 12.29
N GLY A 49 0.31 -20.17 12.21
CA GLY A 49 0.97 -21.37 11.69
C GLY A 49 1.14 -21.38 10.16
N MET A 50 2.02 -22.25 9.68
CA MET A 50 2.39 -22.37 8.25
C MET A 50 1.31 -22.98 7.37
N ASP A 51 0.38 -23.75 7.95
CA ASP A 51 -0.62 -24.56 7.24
C ASP A 51 -1.98 -23.85 7.06
N ASN A 52 -2.01 -22.52 7.15
CA ASN A 52 -3.24 -21.78 6.94
C ASN A 52 -3.53 -21.58 5.43
N LYS A 53 -4.80 -21.75 5.04
CA LYS A 53 -5.27 -21.57 3.66
C LYS A 53 -5.02 -20.16 3.11
N VAL A 54 -4.97 -19.17 4.01
CA VAL A 54 -4.74 -17.74 3.71
C VAL A 54 -3.37 -17.52 3.03
N LEU A 55 -2.36 -18.30 3.40
CA LEU A 55 -1.02 -18.24 2.79
C LEU A 55 -0.98 -18.79 1.36
N ALA A 56 -1.80 -19.76 1.00
CA ALA A 56 -1.83 -20.29 -0.36
C ALA A 56 -2.55 -19.32 -1.32
N ASP A 57 -3.71 -18.80 -0.92
CA ASP A 57 -4.47 -17.81 -1.70
C ASP A 57 -3.70 -16.49 -1.85
N SER A 58 -2.88 -16.13 -0.85
CA SER A 58 -1.97 -14.98 -0.86
C SER A 58 -0.94 -14.99 -2.01
N VAL A 59 -0.43 -16.16 -2.46
CA VAL A 59 0.60 -16.20 -3.54
C VAL A 59 -0.02 -15.83 -4.89
N ASN A 60 -1.14 -16.47 -5.23
CA ASN A 60 -1.87 -16.20 -6.47
C ASN A 60 -2.45 -14.80 -6.46
N SER A 61 -2.93 -14.35 -5.30
CA SER A 61 -3.36 -12.97 -5.09
C SER A 61 -2.20 -12.00 -5.32
N THR A 62 -1.00 -12.21 -4.77
CA THR A 62 0.11 -11.24 -4.94
C THR A 62 0.45 -10.97 -6.41
N THR A 63 0.55 -12.00 -7.25
CA THR A 63 0.84 -11.82 -8.69
C THR A 63 -0.31 -11.11 -9.40
N ALA A 64 -1.56 -11.48 -9.10
CA ALA A 64 -2.76 -10.82 -9.66
C ALA A 64 -2.87 -9.35 -9.21
N LEU A 65 -2.66 -9.08 -7.93
CA LEU A 65 -2.66 -7.74 -7.33
C LEU A 65 -1.58 -6.86 -7.96
N ILE A 66 -0.41 -7.41 -8.30
CA ILE A 66 0.63 -6.64 -9.01
C ILE A 66 0.24 -6.35 -10.45
N HIS A 67 -0.37 -7.30 -11.15
CA HIS A 67 -0.90 -7.07 -12.49
C HIS A 67 -2.02 -6.00 -12.48
N ASP A 68 -2.90 -6.04 -11.48
CA ASP A 68 -3.92 -5.02 -11.27
C ASP A 68 -3.31 -3.66 -10.88
N ALA A 69 -2.21 -3.66 -10.13
CA ALA A 69 -1.45 -2.43 -9.84
C ALA A 69 -0.93 -1.82 -11.14
N TYR A 70 -0.35 -2.64 -12.00
CA TYR A 70 0.15 -2.20 -13.29
C TYR A 70 -0.94 -1.60 -14.15
N LEU A 71 -2.07 -2.31 -14.32
CA LEU A 71 -3.21 -1.78 -15.06
C LEU A 71 -3.71 -0.47 -14.43
N LYS A 72 -3.91 -0.41 -13.12
CA LYS A 72 -4.38 0.84 -12.47
C LYS A 72 -3.40 1.99 -12.63
N MET A 73 -2.09 1.73 -12.57
CA MET A 73 -1.04 2.73 -12.75
C MET A 73 -0.95 3.20 -14.21
N SER A 74 -1.09 2.29 -15.18
CA SER A 74 -1.05 2.63 -16.61
C SER A 74 -2.24 3.50 -17.05
N HIS A 75 -3.33 3.49 -16.29
CA HIS A 75 -4.52 4.30 -16.51
C HIS A 75 -4.55 5.59 -15.66
N CYS A 76 -3.56 5.82 -14.80
CA CYS A 76 -3.46 7.08 -14.05
C CYS A 76 -2.96 8.20 -14.98
N ASP A 77 -3.51 9.41 -14.84
CA ASP A 77 -3.06 10.56 -15.62
C ASP A 77 -1.62 10.90 -15.20
N MET A 78 -0.67 10.61 -16.09
CA MET A 78 0.77 10.72 -15.80
C MET A 78 1.22 12.17 -15.60
N ARG A 79 0.36 13.14 -15.92
CA ARG A 79 0.60 14.57 -15.75
C ARG A 79 0.79 14.98 -14.28
N ASP A 80 0.25 14.21 -13.34
CA ASP A 80 0.34 14.51 -11.91
C ASP A 80 1.59 13.89 -11.23
N ILE A 81 2.46 13.19 -11.96
CA ILE A 81 3.59 12.43 -11.41
C ILE A 81 4.93 13.05 -11.84
N GLU A 82 5.29 14.19 -11.27
CA GLU A 82 6.52 14.90 -11.65
C GLU A 82 7.74 14.47 -10.82
N THR A 83 7.51 14.10 -9.56
CA THR A 83 8.58 13.80 -8.62
C THR A 83 8.56 12.34 -8.16
N LYS A 84 9.70 11.89 -7.64
CA LYS A 84 9.81 10.62 -6.92
C LYS A 84 8.75 10.53 -5.82
N ARG A 85 8.53 11.62 -5.08
CA ARG A 85 7.51 11.69 -4.02
C ARG A 85 6.13 11.37 -4.56
N ASP A 86 5.74 11.98 -5.68
CA ASP A 86 4.42 11.77 -6.29
C ASP A 86 4.23 10.33 -6.73
N PHE A 87 5.27 9.74 -7.34
CA PHE A 87 5.27 8.34 -7.72
C PHE A 87 5.04 7.40 -6.52
N PHE A 88 5.77 7.57 -5.42
CA PHE A 88 5.60 6.72 -4.23
C PHE A 88 4.24 6.91 -3.55
N LEU A 89 3.71 8.13 -3.54
CA LEU A 89 2.38 8.39 -2.97
C LEU A 89 1.26 7.80 -3.84
N MET A 90 1.40 7.87 -5.17
CA MET A 90 0.52 7.21 -6.12
C MET A 90 0.60 5.68 -5.98
N ALA A 91 1.80 5.10 -5.93
CA ALA A 91 2.00 3.67 -5.72
C ALA A 91 1.36 3.20 -4.40
N ALA A 92 1.50 3.97 -3.32
CA ALA A 92 0.85 3.68 -2.04
C ALA A 92 -0.69 3.73 -2.15
N LYS A 93 -1.24 4.66 -2.93
CA LYS A 93 -2.69 4.75 -3.18
C LYS A 93 -3.20 3.52 -3.95
N VAL A 94 -2.51 3.14 -5.01
CA VAL A 94 -2.84 1.95 -5.82
C VAL A 94 -2.79 0.70 -4.95
N MET A 95 -1.75 0.56 -4.12
CA MET A 95 -1.64 -0.54 -3.15
C MET A 95 -2.83 -0.62 -2.19
N ARG A 96 -3.22 0.50 -1.60
CA ARG A 96 -4.40 0.54 -0.73
C ARG A 96 -5.65 0.08 -1.47
N GLN A 97 -5.90 0.59 -2.67
CA GLN A 97 -7.09 0.23 -3.45
C GLN A 97 -7.16 -1.27 -3.76
N ILE A 98 -6.02 -1.86 -4.10
CA ILE A 98 -5.88 -3.30 -4.37
C ILE A 98 -6.22 -4.15 -3.15
N LEU A 99 -5.71 -3.79 -1.97
CA LEU A 99 -6.02 -4.49 -0.73
C LEU A 99 -7.51 -4.44 -0.40
N ILE A 100 -8.16 -3.31 -0.67
CA ILE A 100 -9.59 -3.10 -0.43
C ILE A 100 -10.45 -3.83 -1.44
N ASP A 101 -10.11 -3.79 -2.73
CA ASP A 101 -10.87 -4.50 -3.75
C ASP A 101 -10.83 -6.01 -3.51
N ASN A 102 -9.69 -6.53 -3.07
CA ASN A 102 -9.57 -7.94 -2.69
C ASN A 102 -10.44 -8.28 -1.46
N ALA A 103 -10.43 -7.43 -0.43
CA ALA A 103 -11.31 -7.58 0.73
C ALA A 103 -12.79 -7.60 0.35
N ARG A 104 -13.21 -6.69 -0.56
CA ARG A 104 -14.59 -6.64 -1.08
C ARG A 104 -14.95 -7.89 -1.88
N SER A 105 -14.05 -8.37 -2.74
CA SER A 105 -14.26 -9.56 -3.56
C SER A 105 -14.46 -10.80 -2.69
N HIS A 106 -13.60 -11.00 -1.68
CA HIS A 106 -13.74 -12.09 -0.72
C HIS A 106 -15.04 -12.02 0.09
N GLN A 107 -15.46 -10.83 0.52
CA GLN A 107 -16.74 -10.67 1.22
C GLN A 107 -17.93 -10.99 0.29
N ALA A 108 -17.88 -10.60 -0.99
CA ALA A 108 -18.94 -10.87 -1.95
C ALA A 108 -19.08 -12.36 -2.31
N GLN A 109 -17.96 -13.06 -2.51
CA GLN A 109 -17.96 -14.50 -2.80
C GLN A 109 -18.52 -15.33 -1.64
N LYS A 110 -18.21 -14.95 -0.39
CA LYS A 110 -18.73 -15.67 0.80
C LYS A 110 -20.21 -15.41 1.07
N ARG A 111 -20.78 -14.25 0.71
CA ARG A 111 -22.24 -14.03 0.77
C ARG A 111 -23.04 -14.98 -0.12
N GLN A 112 -22.41 -15.55 -1.16
CA GLN A 112 -23.02 -16.56 -2.05
C GLN A 112 -22.89 -17.99 -1.52
N HIS A 113 -22.09 -18.21 -0.46
CA HIS A 113 -21.88 -19.53 0.16
C HIS A 113 -22.24 -19.43 1.64
N ILE A 114 -23.46 -19.85 2.00
CA ILE A 114 -23.94 -19.87 3.40
C ILE A 114 -23.17 -20.98 4.15
N THR A 115 -21.94 -20.72 4.59
CA THR A 115 -21.20 -21.67 5.42
C THR A 115 -20.19 -20.95 6.33
N VAL A 116 -20.55 -20.94 7.61
CA VAL A 116 -19.73 -20.75 8.83
C VAL A 116 -19.03 -19.40 9.00
N MET A 117 -19.58 -18.62 9.95
CA MET A 117 -18.95 -17.45 10.57
C MET A 117 -17.56 -17.79 11.10
N ASN A 118 -16.55 -17.01 10.74
CA ASN A 118 -15.15 -17.18 11.16
C ASN A 118 -14.48 -15.81 11.33
N ASP A 119 -13.42 -15.75 12.16
CA ASP A 119 -12.47 -14.63 12.41
C ASP A 119 -12.02 -13.83 11.17
N GLU A 120 -12.15 -14.41 9.98
CA GLU A 120 -11.84 -13.80 8.69
C GLU A 120 -12.83 -12.68 8.32
N GLU A 121 -14.10 -12.83 8.67
CA GLU A 121 -15.17 -11.88 8.36
C GLU A 121 -14.95 -10.56 9.13
N ASP A 122 -14.66 -10.67 10.44
CA ASP A 122 -14.26 -9.55 11.28
C ASP A 122 -13.01 -8.83 10.76
N ARG A 123 -12.02 -9.56 10.23
CA ARG A 123 -10.81 -8.94 9.64
C ARG A 123 -11.09 -8.13 8.38
N PHE A 124 -11.90 -8.65 7.46
CA PHE A 124 -12.21 -7.93 6.22
C PHE A 124 -13.13 -6.73 6.47
N GLU A 125 -14.11 -6.86 7.37
CA GLU A 125 -14.93 -5.73 7.78
C GLU A 125 -14.09 -4.66 8.49
N GLN A 126 -13.19 -5.06 9.39
CA GLN A 126 -12.27 -4.15 10.04
C GLN A 126 -11.34 -3.45 9.04
N LEU A 127 -10.91 -4.12 7.97
CA LEU A 127 -10.11 -3.51 6.90
C LEU A 127 -10.92 -2.49 6.09
N LEU A 128 -12.20 -2.75 5.81
CA LEU A 128 -13.10 -1.79 5.15
C LEU A 128 -13.44 -0.58 6.04
N ILE A 129 -13.58 -0.80 7.34
CA ILE A 129 -13.76 0.29 8.33
C ILE A 129 -12.48 1.14 8.39
N MET A 130 -11.32 0.49 8.52
CA MET A 130 -10.01 1.15 8.49
C MET A 130 -9.84 1.99 7.22
N ASP A 131 -10.31 1.50 6.07
CA ASP A 131 -10.28 2.24 4.81
C ASP A 131 -11.02 3.58 4.91
N LYS A 132 -12.28 3.56 5.38
CA LYS A 132 -13.07 4.79 5.56
C LYS A 132 -12.40 5.75 6.55
N VAL A 133 -11.83 5.21 7.63
CA VAL A 133 -11.08 6.00 8.60
C VAL A 133 -9.84 6.63 7.97
N LEU A 134 -9.08 5.89 7.16
CA LEU A 134 -7.90 6.36 6.44
C LEU A 134 -8.21 7.43 5.39
N ASP A 135 -9.40 7.42 4.77
CA ASP A 135 -9.85 8.51 3.89
C ASP A 135 -10.07 9.80 4.67
N SER A 136 -10.82 9.73 5.77
CA SER A 136 -11.03 10.90 6.62
C SER A 136 -9.71 11.44 7.21
N PHE A 137 -8.78 10.54 7.53
CA PHE A 137 -7.42 10.91 7.97
C PHE A 137 -6.64 11.62 6.87
N SER A 138 -6.68 11.10 5.63
CA SER A 138 -5.95 11.65 4.50
C SER A 138 -6.43 13.05 4.13
N ASN A 139 -7.74 13.30 4.22
CA ASN A 139 -8.32 14.61 3.93
C ASN A 139 -7.96 15.63 5.02
N ARG A 140 -7.96 15.24 6.29
CA ARG A 140 -7.71 16.15 7.42
C ARG A 140 -6.23 16.38 7.72
N TYR A 141 -5.40 15.37 7.48
CA TYR A 141 -3.98 15.34 7.84
C TYR A 141 -3.13 14.79 6.68
N PRO A 142 -3.08 15.50 5.54
CA PRO A 142 -2.46 14.98 4.31
C PRO A 142 -0.96 14.68 4.46
N ARG A 143 -0.24 15.48 5.27
CA ARG A 143 1.19 15.29 5.54
C ARG A 143 1.46 14.02 6.36
N GLN A 144 0.72 13.84 7.45
CA GLN A 144 0.83 12.67 8.31
C GLN A 144 0.36 11.41 7.58
N SER A 145 -0.69 11.52 6.76
CA SER A 145 -1.14 10.45 5.86
C SER A 145 -0.05 10.03 4.87
N SER A 146 0.69 10.99 4.29
CA SER A 146 1.82 10.69 3.41
C SER A 146 2.91 9.90 4.14
N ALA A 147 3.33 10.35 5.32
CA ALA A 147 4.32 9.63 6.13
C ALA A 147 3.85 8.21 6.50
N LEU A 148 2.59 8.06 6.91
CA LEU A 148 1.99 6.76 7.24
C LEU A 148 1.99 5.80 6.04
N LYS A 149 1.55 6.27 4.86
CA LYS A 149 1.49 5.49 3.63
C LYS A 149 2.89 5.04 3.21
N LEU A 150 3.87 5.93 3.19
CA LEU A 150 5.25 5.58 2.86
C LEU A 150 5.84 4.57 3.87
N LYS A 151 5.52 4.72 5.15
CA LYS A 151 6.01 3.81 6.19
C LYS A 151 5.42 2.40 6.08
N TYR A 152 4.10 2.30 5.97
CA TYR A 152 3.40 1.03 6.15
C TYR A 152 2.95 0.39 4.84
N LEU A 153 2.61 1.19 3.82
CA LEU A 153 2.25 0.67 2.50
C LEU A 153 3.45 0.56 1.58
N MET A 154 4.48 1.42 1.68
CA MET A 154 5.70 1.27 0.88
C MET A 154 6.86 0.57 1.63
N GLY A 155 6.71 0.33 2.94
CA GLY A 155 7.75 -0.32 3.75
C GLY A 155 9.03 0.50 3.93
N MET A 156 8.98 1.83 3.76
CA MET A 156 10.15 2.70 3.83
C MET A 156 10.65 2.91 5.27
N LYS A 157 11.97 3.05 5.42
CA LYS A 157 12.61 3.48 6.67
C LYS A 157 12.38 4.96 6.91
N ASN A 158 12.44 5.39 8.17
CA ASN A 158 12.18 6.80 8.53
C ASN A 158 13.13 7.75 7.79
N GLN A 159 14.41 7.38 7.67
CA GLN A 159 15.40 8.17 6.94
C GLN A 159 15.05 8.32 5.45
N GLU A 160 14.63 7.24 4.79
CA GLU A 160 14.19 7.28 3.39
C GLU A 160 12.95 8.17 3.21
N ILE A 161 12.05 8.19 4.20
CA ILE A 161 10.87 9.07 4.21
C ILE A 161 11.29 10.53 4.42
N CYS A 162 12.27 10.80 5.28
CA CYS A 162 12.80 12.15 5.51
C CYS A 162 13.38 12.74 4.24
N GLU A 163 14.20 11.94 3.53
CA GLU A 163 14.79 12.31 2.25
C GLU A 163 13.70 12.53 1.18
N LEU A 164 12.70 11.65 1.12
CA LEU A 164 11.62 11.75 0.12
C LEU A 164 10.65 12.92 0.36
N LEU A 165 10.36 13.25 1.62
CA LEU A 165 9.44 14.32 2.00
C LEU A 165 10.15 15.64 2.34
N GLU A 166 11.48 15.68 2.20
CA GLU A 166 12.32 16.85 2.48
C GLU A 166 12.07 17.45 3.88
N CYS A 167 12.10 16.58 4.90
CA CYS A 167 11.82 16.98 6.28
C CYS A 167 12.69 16.25 7.31
N SER A 168 12.66 16.73 8.56
CA SER A 168 13.53 16.19 9.61
C SER A 168 13.02 14.86 10.18
N ALA A 169 13.95 14.03 10.67
CA ALA A 169 13.62 12.77 11.34
C ALA A 169 12.66 12.94 12.53
N SER A 170 12.89 13.98 13.35
CA SER A 170 12.00 14.30 14.48
C SER A 170 10.57 14.61 14.01
N LEU A 171 10.42 15.24 12.86
CA LEU A 171 9.10 15.55 12.32
C LEU A 171 8.39 14.29 11.81
N ILE A 172 9.09 13.41 11.09
CA ILE A 172 8.54 12.12 10.64
C ILE A 172 8.13 11.24 11.83
N GLU A 173 8.92 11.20 12.89
CA GLU A 173 8.56 10.45 14.10
C GLU A 173 7.29 10.99 14.76
N LYS A 174 7.16 12.32 14.87
CA LYS A 174 5.96 12.97 15.39
C LYS A 174 4.74 12.66 14.52
N ASP A 175 4.88 12.72 13.20
CA ASP A 175 3.80 12.42 12.27
C ASP A 175 3.34 10.98 12.37
N LEU A 176 4.26 10.03 12.42
CA LEU A 176 3.94 8.60 12.56
C LEU A 176 3.31 8.31 13.92
N LYS A 177 3.80 8.93 14.99
CA LYS A 177 3.22 8.80 16.33
C LYS A 177 1.79 9.33 16.36
N PHE A 178 1.59 10.56 15.85
CA PHE A 178 0.27 11.16 15.74
C PHE A 178 -0.69 10.30 14.91
N SER A 179 -0.25 9.84 13.74
CA SER A 179 -1.06 9.00 12.85
C SER A 179 -1.55 7.74 13.55
N ARG A 180 -0.67 7.04 14.26
CA ARG A 180 -1.02 5.84 15.03
C ARG A 180 -2.03 6.13 16.13
N SER A 181 -1.80 7.18 16.93
CA SER A 181 -2.71 7.58 18.00
C SER A 181 -4.08 7.98 17.48
N TRP A 182 -4.11 8.74 16.38
CA TRP A 182 -5.36 9.20 15.76
C TRP A 182 -6.18 8.03 15.21
N LEU A 183 -5.53 7.11 14.48
CA LEU A 183 -6.18 5.93 13.92
C LEU A 183 -6.72 5.01 15.02
N HIS A 184 -5.92 4.76 16.06
CA HIS A 184 -6.34 3.93 17.20
C HIS A 184 -7.59 4.52 17.88
N LEU A 185 -7.60 5.83 18.14
CA LEU A 185 -8.74 6.50 18.75
C LEU A 185 -9.99 6.39 17.86
N ARG A 186 -9.85 6.61 16.55
CA ARG A 186 -11.00 6.61 15.64
C ARG A 186 -11.57 5.21 15.43
N MET A 187 -10.70 4.21 15.33
CA MET A 187 -11.04 2.79 15.24
C MET A 187 -11.78 2.28 16.48
N ALA A 188 -11.48 2.81 17.68
CA ALA A 188 -12.14 2.41 18.92
C ALA A 188 -13.55 3.00 19.10
N HIS A 189 -13.93 3.98 18.29
CA HIS A 189 -15.23 4.66 18.32
C HIS A 189 -16.10 4.37 17.10
N THR A 190 -15.77 3.32 16.33
CA THR A 190 -16.54 2.86 15.17
C THR A 190 -17.14 1.50 15.48
#